data_AF-A0A813IHY2-F1
#
_entry.id   AF-A0A813IHY2-F1
#
_cell.length_a   1.000
_cell.length_b   1.000
_cell.length_c   1.000
_cell.angle_alpha   90.00
_cell.angle_beta   90.00
_cell.angle_gamma   90.00
#
_symmetry.space_group_name_H-M   'P 1'
#
loop_
_entity.id
_entity.type
_entity.pdbx_description
1 polymer ?
#
loop_
_entity_poly.entity_id
_entity_poly.type
_entity_poly.pdbx_seq_one_letter_code
_entity_poly.pdbx_strand_id
1 'polypeptide(L)'
;MAEEDPPANGGGPGEPPPVGPGDGKDDQDSASRTFFTSIDAEAPKTKGKGVKDKHRFKTLETTDAGPRITDHHTDLTTLANSLDQRMEALLKEHEKDFFLAYKTHMYTVQKEIKMLRMKADQEEAKTREDTKIKALEGELDWFMTEALRLDELCKGYKKEVDKWKAKAEALDEDRRFLEDQIKGAKRQNKILRAAAERARSSAYSALVATRARAEEDEDVASPDPHTLVSAQPRGEVGVRPRSGGGPAVGTGAKRVMEVRSQTPDNLTLSVALPGARTKSPAGLAGHGTSTSFGISGGGPGGLGGGGRNVLGSQAEQRYVEAIATLKENIIREQHTVRMLQAARATSYSNKSELEEFFLKCIDEARKELMRKRHLTLNREKSERERVLEAMLNNEDVLVCLYEKLFPHRTGIARSLGGGGNGTFEDEDQDLGRGF
;
A
#
# COMPACT_ATOMS: atom_id res chain seq x y z
N MET A 1 -32.60 4.19 -34.62
CA MET A 1 -32.70 2.78 -35.04
C MET A 1 -31.45 2.09 -34.49
N ALA A 2 -31.44 1.32 -33.42
CA ALA A 2 -32.42 0.98 -32.39
C ALA A 2 -31.59 0.77 -31.10
N GLU A 3 -32.02 1.37 -29.98
CA GLU A 3 -31.47 1.06 -28.65
C GLU A 3 -31.99 -0.31 -28.22
N GLU A 4 -31.09 -1.21 -27.83
CA GLU A 4 -31.44 -2.45 -27.13
C GLU A 4 -31.05 -2.29 -25.65
N ASP A 5 -32.08 -2.16 -24.82
CA ASP A 5 -32.00 -2.32 -23.37
C ASP A 5 -31.88 -3.81 -22.98
N PRO A 6 -31.02 -4.18 -22.01
CA PRO A 6 -31.05 -5.51 -21.42
C PRO A 6 -32.14 -5.67 -20.35
N PRO A 7 -32.69 -6.89 -20.17
CA PRO A 7 -33.89 -7.11 -19.39
C PRO A 7 -33.67 -7.10 -17.87
N ALA A 8 -34.61 -6.45 -17.18
CA ALA A 8 -34.86 -6.62 -15.76
C ALA A 8 -35.43 -8.01 -15.50
N ASN A 9 -34.76 -8.81 -14.66
CA ASN A 9 -35.36 -10.00 -14.09
C ASN A 9 -34.71 -10.37 -12.74
N GLY A 10 -35.54 -10.76 -11.78
CA GLY A 10 -35.10 -11.53 -10.61
C GLY A 10 -35.44 -10.89 -9.27
N GLY A 11 -36.72 -10.93 -8.87
CA GLY A 11 -37.13 -10.74 -7.49
C GLY A 11 -36.53 -11.81 -6.58
N GLY A 12 -35.84 -11.36 -5.53
CA GLY A 12 -35.42 -12.17 -4.40
C GLY A 12 -36.44 -12.09 -3.25
N PRO A 13 -36.65 -13.18 -2.50
CA PRO A 13 -37.64 -13.26 -1.42
C PRO A 13 -37.25 -12.38 -0.23
N GLY A 14 -38.27 -11.79 0.39
CA GLY A 14 -38.17 -10.79 1.46
C GLY A 14 -37.27 -11.18 2.62
N GLU A 15 -36.33 -10.29 2.89
CA GLU A 15 -35.54 -10.21 4.11
C GLU A 15 -36.44 -9.63 5.22
N PRO A 16 -36.62 -10.31 6.37
CA PRO A 16 -37.38 -9.76 7.48
C PRO A 16 -36.64 -8.55 8.09
N PRO A 17 -37.37 -7.53 8.57
CA PRO A 17 -36.76 -6.32 9.11
C PRO A 17 -35.88 -6.64 10.33
N PRO A 18 -34.77 -5.92 10.53
CA PRO A 18 -33.97 -6.03 11.74
C PRO A 18 -34.83 -5.59 12.93
N VAL A 19 -35.08 -6.54 13.83
CA VAL A 19 -35.58 -6.25 15.18
C VAL A 19 -34.54 -5.36 15.85
N GLY A 20 -34.85 -4.08 15.98
CA GLY A 20 -33.99 -3.11 16.62
C GLY A 20 -33.66 -3.53 18.06
N PRO A 21 -32.46 -3.22 18.55
CA PRO A 21 -32.13 -3.43 19.95
C PRO A 21 -33.08 -2.57 20.78
N GLY A 22 -33.91 -3.25 21.58
CA GLY A 22 -34.79 -2.62 22.53
C GLY A 22 -34.01 -1.66 23.43
N ASP A 23 -34.59 -0.49 23.63
CA ASP A 23 -34.21 0.52 24.59
C ASP A 23 -34.20 -0.13 25.99
N GLY A 24 -33.05 -0.69 26.38
CA GLY A 24 -32.76 -1.19 27.72
C GLY A 24 -32.31 -0.05 28.62
N LYS A 25 -33.11 1.01 28.71
CA LYS A 25 -33.08 1.94 29.83
C LYS A 25 -34.11 1.44 30.80
N ASP A 26 -33.69 0.68 31.80
CA ASP A 26 -34.38 0.43 33.07
C ASP A 26 -33.77 -0.84 33.67
N ASP A 27 -32.57 -0.75 34.27
CA ASP A 27 -32.08 -1.79 35.21
C ASP A 27 -30.77 -1.45 35.95
N GLN A 28 -30.23 -0.23 35.85
CA GLN A 28 -29.05 0.18 36.63
C GLN A 28 -29.37 0.79 38.01
N ASP A 29 -30.63 1.12 38.31
CA ASP A 29 -31.00 1.75 39.58
C ASP A 29 -31.42 0.77 40.69
N SER A 30 -31.51 -0.54 40.40
CA SER A 30 -31.93 -1.54 41.39
C SER A 30 -30.78 -2.16 42.22
N ALA A 31 -29.52 -1.98 41.83
CA ALA A 31 -28.37 -2.59 42.51
C ALA A 31 -27.64 -1.67 43.52
N SER A 32 -27.97 -0.38 43.58
CA SER A 32 -27.21 0.61 44.38
C SER A 32 -27.87 0.99 45.71
N ARG A 33 -28.93 0.28 46.14
CA ARG A 33 -29.76 0.70 47.29
C ARG A 33 -29.79 -0.25 48.48
N THR A 34 -28.83 -1.17 48.56
CA THR A 34 -28.74 -2.11 49.68
C THR A 34 -27.47 -1.86 50.47
N PHE A 35 -27.64 -1.56 51.76
CA PHE A 35 -26.63 -1.45 52.82
C PHE A 35 -25.83 -0.15 52.94
N PHE A 36 -26.51 0.92 53.39
CA PHE A 36 -25.91 1.90 54.30
C PHE A 36 -26.79 2.02 55.55
N THR A 37 -26.61 1.10 56.50
CA THR A 37 -26.99 1.33 57.90
C THR A 37 -25.82 2.01 58.58
N SER A 38 -25.62 3.29 58.30
CA SER A 38 -24.78 4.16 59.11
C SER A 38 -25.46 4.39 60.46
N ILE A 39 -25.24 3.47 61.40
CA ILE A 39 -25.41 3.69 62.84
C ILE A 39 -24.13 4.37 63.30
N ASP A 40 -24.07 5.68 63.11
CA ASP A 40 -23.17 6.58 63.82
C ASP A 40 -23.92 7.90 63.98
N ALA A 41 -24.93 7.86 64.84
CA ALA A 41 -25.60 9.04 65.35
C ALA A 41 -25.18 9.17 66.83
N GLU A 42 -24.10 9.93 67.02
CA GLU A 42 -23.65 10.48 68.29
C GLU A 42 -24.84 10.97 69.13
N ALA A 43 -25.11 10.28 70.24
CA ALA A 43 -26.07 10.71 71.24
C ALA A 43 -25.42 11.76 72.16
N PRO A 44 -26.02 12.94 72.36
CA PRO A 44 -25.50 13.93 73.29
C PRO A 44 -25.67 13.45 74.74
N LYS A 45 -24.55 13.41 75.47
CA LYS A 45 -24.48 13.12 76.91
C LYS A 45 -25.26 14.19 77.70
N THR A 46 -26.54 13.96 77.97
CA THR A 46 -27.28 14.70 79.00
C THR A 46 -27.10 13.99 80.35
N LYS A 47 -26.33 14.62 81.24
CA LYS A 47 -26.22 14.24 82.66
C LYS A 47 -27.55 14.52 83.36
N GLY A 48 -28.43 13.52 83.45
CA GLY A 48 -29.68 13.58 84.20
C GLY A 48 -29.72 12.53 85.30
N LYS A 49 -29.95 12.95 86.55
CA LYS A 49 -30.00 12.16 87.79
C LYS A 49 -30.85 10.88 87.69
N GLY A 50 -30.22 9.72 87.61
CA GLY A 50 -30.84 8.40 87.81
C GLY A 50 -30.87 8.01 89.29
N VAL A 51 -31.79 8.58 90.07
CA VAL A 51 -32.18 8.06 91.39
C VAL A 51 -33.70 8.17 91.45
N LYS A 52 -34.40 7.03 91.32
CA LYS A 52 -35.78 6.72 91.78
C LYS A 52 -36.57 5.72 90.89
N ASP A 53 -35.98 4.63 90.39
CA ASP A 53 -36.79 3.55 89.76
C ASP A 53 -37.05 2.34 90.68
N LYS A 54 -36.31 2.19 91.78
CA LYS A 54 -36.50 1.07 92.71
C LYS A 54 -37.82 1.10 93.50
N HIS A 55 -38.60 2.19 93.43
CA HIS A 55 -39.85 2.33 94.19
C HIS A 55 -41.13 2.17 93.36
N ARG A 56 -41.09 2.09 92.02
CA ARG A 56 -42.31 1.85 91.22
C ARG A 56 -42.66 0.37 91.05
N PHE A 57 -41.67 -0.53 91.16
CA PHE A 57 -41.90 -1.98 91.06
C PHE A 57 -42.44 -2.61 92.36
N LYS A 58 -42.19 -2.01 93.52
CA LYS A 58 -42.71 -2.51 94.80
C LYS A 58 -44.22 -2.50 94.91
N THR A 59 -44.91 -1.68 94.12
CA THR A 59 -46.39 -1.61 94.06
C THR A 59 -47.00 -2.60 93.07
N LEU A 60 -46.19 -3.19 92.17
CA LEU A 60 -46.61 -4.22 91.21
C LEU A 60 -46.58 -5.61 91.83
N GLU A 61 -45.65 -5.88 92.76
CA GLU A 61 -45.57 -7.15 93.50
C GLU A 61 -46.77 -7.37 94.45
N THR A 62 -47.49 -6.31 94.82
CA THR A 62 -48.70 -6.39 95.67
C THR A 62 -49.99 -6.71 94.93
N THR A 63 -49.97 -6.74 93.59
CA THR A 63 -51.09 -7.18 92.75
C THR A 63 -50.92 -8.66 92.39
N ASP A 64 -52.02 -9.43 92.31
CA ASP A 64 -52.05 -10.88 92.03
C ASP A 64 -51.32 -11.25 90.70
N ALA A 65 -51.20 -10.31 89.76
CA ALA A 65 -50.48 -10.47 88.50
C ALA A 65 -48.98 -10.05 88.54
N GLY A 66 -48.50 -9.48 89.64
CA GLY A 66 -47.16 -8.92 89.81
C GLY A 66 -46.00 -9.88 89.51
N PRO A 67 -45.99 -11.09 90.09
CA PRO A 67 -44.94 -12.09 89.85
C PRO A 67 -44.81 -12.50 88.37
N ARG A 68 -45.95 -12.61 87.67
CA ARG A 68 -45.95 -12.93 86.23
C ARG A 68 -45.34 -11.82 85.38
N ILE A 69 -45.55 -10.57 85.77
CA ILE A 69 -44.98 -9.41 85.08
C ILE A 69 -43.46 -9.35 85.29
N THR A 70 -42.98 -9.64 86.50
CA THR A 70 -41.54 -9.71 86.77
C THR A 70 -40.88 -10.86 86.04
N ASP A 71 -41.51 -12.04 85.97
CA ASP A 71 -41.01 -13.21 85.22
C ASP A 71 -40.87 -12.89 83.71
N HIS A 72 -41.91 -12.32 83.10
CA HIS A 72 -41.86 -11.89 81.70
C HIS A 72 -40.83 -10.80 81.45
N HIS A 73 -40.58 -9.91 82.42
CA HIS A 73 -39.54 -8.90 82.31
C HIS A 73 -38.13 -9.54 82.37
N THR A 74 -37.91 -10.53 83.23
CA THR A 74 -36.66 -11.31 83.24
C THR A 74 -36.47 -12.12 81.96
N ASP A 75 -37.53 -12.70 81.39
CA ASP A 75 -37.47 -13.42 80.12
C ASP A 75 -37.12 -12.48 78.97
N LEU A 76 -37.76 -11.30 78.89
CA LEU A 76 -37.45 -10.26 77.90
C LEU A 76 -36.01 -9.77 78.03
N THR A 77 -35.53 -9.58 79.26
CA THR A 77 -34.15 -9.14 79.53
C THR A 77 -33.14 -10.21 79.12
N THR A 78 -33.44 -11.48 79.42
CA THR A 78 -32.60 -12.62 79.02
C THR A 78 -32.59 -12.79 77.50
N LEU A 79 -33.76 -12.66 76.87
CA LEU A 79 -33.90 -12.72 75.43
C LEU A 79 -33.10 -11.59 74.76
N ALA A 80 -33.23 -10.35 75.22
CA ALA A 80 -32.48 -9.21 74.71
C ALA A 80 -30.97 -9.44 74.79
N ASN A 81 -30.47 -9.88 75.96
CA ASN A 81 -29.05 -10.18 76.15
C ASN A 81 -28.54 -11.35 75.29
N SER A 82 -29.40 -12.35 75.03
CA SER A 82 -29.06 -13.49 74.16
C SER A 82 -29.13 -13.17 72.66
N LEU A 83 -29.85 -12.11 72.28
CA LEU A 83 -30.05 -11.74 70.89
C LEU A 83 -28.77 -11.10 70.34
N ASP A 84 -28.12 -10.23 71.11
CA ASP A 84 -26.84 -9.63 70.74
C ASP A 84 -25.76 -10.70 70.52
N GLN A 85 -25.67 -11.69 71.42
CA GLN A 85 -24.72 -12.80 71.27
C GLN A 85 -25.00 -13.64 70.03
N ARG A 86 -26.28 -13.91 69.73
CA ARG A 86 -26.68 -14.63 68.51
C ARG A 86 -26.39 -13.83 67.25
N MET A 87 -26.63 -12.53 67.27
CA MET A 87 -26.32 -11.64 66.13
C MET A 87 -24.82 -11.57 65.87
N GLU A 88 -24.00 -11.45 66.92
CA GLU A 88 -22.54 -11.47 66.83
C GLU A 88 -22.02 -12.80 66.27
N ALA A 89 -22.60 -13.93 66.71
CA ALA A 89 -22.25 -15.25 66.18
C ALA A 89 -22.61 -15.38 64.69
N LEU A 90 -23.81 -14.92 64.30
CA LEU A 90 -24.29 -14.93 62.93
C LEU A 90 -23.42 -14.03 62.02
N LEU A 91 -23.05 -12.84 62.48
CA LEU A 91 -22.16 -11.94 61.74
C LEU A 91 -20.78 -12.57 61.52
N LYS A 92 -20.22 -13.24 62.53
CA LYS A 92 -18.95 -13.97 62.40
C LYS A 92 -19.03 -15.16 61.44
N GLU A 93 -20.17 -15.85 61.39
CA GLU A 93 -20.39 -16.93 60.44
C GLU A 93 -20.48 -16.38 59.01
N HIS A 94 -21.29 -15.33 58.79
CA HIS A 94 -21.38 -14.67 57.49
C HIS A 94 -20.04 -14.10 57.03
N GLU A 95 -19.26 -13.46 57.91
CA GLU A 95 -17.93 -12.95 57.57
C GLU A 95 -17.02 -14.07 57.05
N LYS A 96 -17.03 -15.25 57.70
CA LYS A 96 -16.28 -16.42 57.26
C LYS A 96 -16.75 -16.92 55.90
N ASP A 97 -18.06 -17.00 55.69
CA ASP A 97 -18.65 -17.44 54.42
C ASP A 97 -18.33 -16.49 53.27
N PHE A 98 -18.44 -15.18 53.50
CA PHE A 98 -18.06 -14.15 52.52
C PHE A 98 -16.58 -14.24 52.19
N PHE A 99 -15.72 -14.43 53.19
CA PHE A 99 -14.28 -14.57 52.97
C PHE A 99 -13.95 -15.84 52.16
N LEU A 100 -14.60 -16.96 52.46
CA LEU A 100 -14.40 -18.22 51.75
C LEU A 100 -14.89 -18.13 50.29
N ALA A 101 -16.07 -17.53 50.07
CA ALA A 101 -16.61 -17.28 48.73
C ALA A 101 -15.69 -16.37 47.91
N TYR A 102 -15.21 -15.27 48.52
CA TYR A 102 -14.25 -14.36 47.88
C TYR A 102 -12.95 -15.08 47.50
N LYS A 103 -12.36 -15.85 48.42
CA LYS A 103 -11.12 -16.60 48.16
C LYS A 103 -11.30 -17.62 47.03
N THR A 104 -12.44 -18.31 47.00
CA THR A 104 -12.79 -19.27 45.94
C THR A 104 -12.91 -18.56 44.59
N HIS A 105 -13.65 -17.46 44.53
CA HIS A 105 -13.80 -16.67 43.31
C HIS A 105 -12.47 -16.09 42.82
N MET A 106 -11.66 -15.53 43.72
CA MET A 106 -10.36 -14.97 43.39
C MET A 106 -9.42 -16.04 42.80
N TYR A 107 -9.42 -17.25 43.35
CA TYR A 107 -8.64 -18.35 42.81
C TYR A 107 -9.11 -18.74 41.39
N THR A 108 -10.42 -18.77 41.14
CA THR A 108 -10.99 -18.99 39.82
C THR A 108 -10.54 -17.90 38.83
N VAL A 109 -10.64 -16.63 39.20
CA VAL A 109 -10.19 -15.49 38.37
C VAL A 109 -8.70 -15.59 38.04
N GLN A 110 -7.85 -15.89 39.04
CA GLN A 110 -6.41 -16.06 38.83
C GLN A 110 -6.11 -17.21 37.86
N LYS A 111 -6.82 -18.33 38.00
CA LYS A 111 -6.69 -19.49 37.11
C LYS A 111 -7.13 -19.16 35.68
N GLU A 112 -8.23 -18.45 35.51
CA GLU A 112 -8.74 -18.00 34.21
C GLU A 112 -7.77 -17.04 33.52
N ILE A 113 -7.26 -16.04 34.24
CA ILE A 113 -6.25 -15.11 33.71
C ILE A 113 -5.01 -15.88 33.23
N LYS A 114 -4.52 -16.85 34.01
CA LYS A 114 -3.36 -17.66 33.63
C LYS A 114 -3.65 -18.51 32.38
N MET A 115 -4.84 -19.09 32.29
CA MET A 115 -5.27 -19.86 31.13
C MET A 115 -5.39 -18.99 29.87
N LEU A 116 -5.96 -17.80 29.99
CA LEU A 116 -6.09 -16.85 28.88
C LEU A 116 -4.73 -16.38 28.37
N ARG A 117 -3.77 -16.11 29.28
CA ARG A 117 -2.38 -15.79 28.89
C ARG A 117 -1.74 -16.92 28.09
N MET A 118 -1.80 -18.15 28.60
CA MET A 118 -1.23 -19.31 27.92
C MET A 118 -1.88 -19.55 26.54
N LYS A 119 -3.19 -19.33 26.42
CA LYS A 119 -3.90 -19.44 25.14
C LYS A 119 -3.50 -18.34 24.16
N ALA A 120 -3.31 -17.11 24.64
CA ALA A 120 -2.81 -16.00 23.83
C ALA A 120 -1.40 -16.30 23.30
N ASP A 121 -0.49 -16.75 24.16
CA ASP A 121 0.89 -17.11 23.78
C ASP A 121 0.90 -18.25 22.74
N GLN A 122 0.00 -19.23 22.89
CA GLN A 122 -0.13 -20.35 21.95
C GLN A 122 -0.61 -19.91 20.57
N GLU A 123 -1.59 -19.02 20.49
CA GLU A 123 -2.06 -18.48 19.20
C GLU A 123 -1.01 -17.57 18.55
N GLU A 124 -0.25 -16.80 19.34
CA GLU A 124 0.89 -16.04 18.84
C GLU A 124 1.99 -16.97 18.27
N ALA A 125 2.28 -18.09 18.93
CA ALA A 125 3.22 -19.08 18.42
C ALA A 125 2.74 -19.71 17.11
N LYS A 126 1.46 -20.13 17.03
CA LYS A 126 0.88 -20.71 15.81
C LYS A 126 0.97 -19.76 14.62
N THR A 127 0.69 -18.49 14.82
CA THR A 127 0.78 -17.48 13.74
C THR A 127 2.22 -17.23 13.30
N ARG A 128 3.18 -17.22 14.23
CA ARG A 128 4.63 -17.13 13.90
C ARG A 128 5.18 -18.36 13.19
N GLU A 129 4.63 -19.52 13.51
CA GLU A 129 5.02 -20.81 12.91
C GLU A 129 4.27 -21.11 11.61
N ASP A 130 3.28 -20.30 11.24
CA ASP A 130 2.48 -20.52 10.03
C ASP A 130 3.39 -20.49 8.78
N THR A 131 3.75 -21.68 8.33
CA THR A 131 4.62 -21.92 7.19
C THR A 131 3.99 -21.42 5.91
N LYS A 132 2.65 -21.35 5.85
CA LYS A 132 1.92 -20.82 4.71
C LYS A 132 2.13 -19.31 4.60
N ILE A 133 2.10 -18.58 5.72
CA ILE A 133 2.39 -17.14 5.72
C ILE A 133 3.81 -16.91 5.21
N LYS A 134 4.81 -17.63 5.73
CA LYS A 134 6.20 -17.51 5.27
C LYS A 134 6.38 -17.86 3.79
N ALA A 135 5.68 -18.88 3.31
CA ALA A 135 5.72 -19.27 1.90
C ALA A 135 5.13 -18.16 1.00
N LEU A 136 3.98 -17.60 1.38
CA LEU A 136 3.34 -16.51 0.65
C LEU A 136 4.19 -15.22 0.67
N GLU A 137 4.81 -14.89 1.81
CA GLU A 137 5.75 -13.78 1.92
C GLU A 137 6.97 -13.96 1.00
N GLY A 138 7.51 -15.20 0.92
CA GLY A 138 8.60 -15.52 0.00
C GLY A 138 8.19 -15.46 -1.47
N GLU A 139 6.99 -15.95 -1.82
CA GLU A 139 6.45 -15.80 -3.18
C GLU A 139 6.26 -14.33 -3.57
N LEU A 140 5.77 -13.50 -2.65
CA LEU A 140 5.61 -12.06 -2.86
C LEU A 140 6.95 -11.36 -3.14
N ASP A 141 7.98 -11.65 -2.34
CA ASP A 141 9.32 -11.11 -2.53
C ASP A 141 9.94 -11.54 -3.88
N TRP A 142 9.71 -12.80 -4.26
CA TRP A 142 10.12 -13.31 -5.56
C TRP A 142 9.42 -12.57 -6.71
N PHE A 143 8.10 -12.40 -6.65
CA PHE A 143 7.36 -11.65 -7.67
C PHE A 143 7.81 -10.20 -7.76
N MET A 144 8.07 -9.54 -6.63
CA MET A 144 8.57 -8.17 -6.59
C MET A 144 9.94 -8.06 -7.28
N THR A 145 10.86 -8.96 -6.95
CA THR A 145 12.19 -9.01 -7.57
C THR A 145 12.11 -9.27 -9.08
N GLU A 146 11.24 -10.20 -9.50
CA GLU A 146 11.07 -10.54 -10.90
C GLU A 146 10.42 -9.40 -11.69
N ALA A 147 9.44 -8.68 -11.12
CA ALA A 147 8.84 -7.50 -11.75
C ALA A 147 9.89 -6.40 -11.98
N LEU A 148 10.75 -6.14 -10.99
CA LEU A 148 11.85 -5.16 -11.12
C LEU A 148 12.86 -5.58 -12.20
N ARG A 149 13.21 -6.87 -12.26
CA ARG A 149 14.09 -7.42 -13.30
C ARG A 149 13.49 -7.26 -14.70
N LEU A 150 12.20 -7.55 -14.86
CA LEU A 150 11.48 -7.40 -16.12
C LEU A 150 11.35 -5.94 -16.54
N ASP A 151 11.11 -5.01 -15.60
CA ASP A 151 11.07 -3.57 -15.88
C ASP A 151 12.41 -3.06 -16.41
N GLU A 152 13.53 -3.50 -15.83
CA GLU A 152 14.86 -3.13 -16.33
C GLU A 152 15.13 -3.67 -17.73
N LEU A 153 14.72 -4.91 -18.04
CA LEU A 153 14.81 -5.46 -19.40
C LEU A 153 13.93 -4.69 -20.39
N CYS A 154 12.70 -4.34 -20.02
CA CYS A 154 11.80 -3.53 -20.84
C CYS A 154 12.40 -2.16 -21.14
N LYS A 155 13.00 -1.50 -20.14
CA LYS A 155 13.74 -0.24 -20.31
C LYS A 155 14.92 -0.41 -21.25
N GLY A 156 15.66 -1.52 -21.15
CA GLY A 156 16.75 -1.89 -22.05
C GLY A 156 16.29 -1.98 -23.50
N TYR A 157 15.29 -2.81 -23.78
CA TYR A 157 14.76 -2.96 -25.14
C TYR A 157 14.15 -1.66 -25.69
N LYS A 158 13.49 -0.85 -24.85
CA LYS A 158 12.96 0.45 -25.28
C LYS A 158 14.09 1.38 -25.75
N LYS A 159 15.21 1.46 -25.02
CA LYS A 159 16.39 2.25 -25.42
C LYS A 159 16.98 1.74 -26.74
N GLU A 160 17.04 0.43 -26.93
CA GLU A 160 17.52 -0.14 -28.20
C GLU A 160 16.59 0.19 -29.37
N VAL A 161 15.28 0.08 -29.18
CA VAL A 161 14.28 0.48 -30.18
C VAL A 161 14.44 1.95 -30.55
N ASP A 162 14.57 2.84 -29.57
CA ASP A 162 14.73 4.27 -29.82
C ASP A 162 16.04 4.57 -30.56
N LYS A 163 17.13 3.87 -30.23
CA LYS A 163 18.40 3.94 -30.96
C LYS A 163 18.26 3.51 -32.42
N TRP A 164 17.56 2.41 -32.68
CA TRP A 164 17.34 1.93 -34.04
C TRP A 164 16.41 2.84 -34.85
N LYS A 165 15.39 3.43 -34.21
CA LYS A 165 14.53 4.45 -34.83
C LYS A 165 15.34 5.68 -35.24
N ALA A 166 16.14 6.24 -34.33
CA ALA A 166 17.01 7.38 -34.64
C ALA A 166 17.98 7.07 -35.80
N LYS A 167 18.53 5.84 -35.84
CA LYS A 167 19.39 5.40 -36.94
C LYS A 167 18.62 5.27 -38.27
N ALA A 168 17.39 4.77 -38.24
CA ALA A 168 16.53 4.68 -39.42
C ALA A 168 16.19 6.08 -39.96
N GLU A 169 15.81 7.00 -39.08
CA GLU A 169 15.52 8.40 -39.44
C GLU A 169 16.74 9.09 -40.08
N ALA A 170 17.94 8.94 -39.50
CA ALA A 170 19.16 9.48 -40.07
C ALA A 170 19.46 8.92 -41.48
N LEU A 171 19.27 7.62 -41.69
CA LEU A 171 19.44 7.00 -43.01
C LEU A 171 18.39 7.46 -44.02
N ASP A 172 17.16 7.71 -43.58
CA ASP A 172 16.10 8.26 -44.44
C ASP A 172 16.40 9.70 -44.86
N GLU A 173 16.96 10.52 -43.97
CA GLU A 173 17.45 11.87 -44.29
C GLU A 173 18.59 11.83 -45.31
N ASP A 174 19.60 10.97 -45.08
CA ASP A 174 20.71 10.76 -46.02
C ASP A 174 20.23 10.28 -47.39
N ARG A 175 19.27 9.34 -47.42
CA ARG A 175 18.66 8.85 -48.64
C ARG A 175 17.96 9.99 -49.39
N ARG A 176 17.14 10.80 -48.72
CA ARG A 176 16.45 11.96 -49.32
C ARG A 176 17.45 12.97 -49.90
N PHE A 177 18.51 13.27 -49.16
CA PHE A 177 19.56 14.16 -49.61
C PHE A 177 20.26 13.66 -50.88
N LEU A 178 20.64 12.38 -50.93
CA LEU A 178 21.25 11.77 -52.12
C LEU A 178 20.27 11.71 -53.30
N GLU A 179 19.00 11.41 -53.06
CA GLU A 179 17.97 11.47 -54.11
C GLU A 179 17.87 12.85 -54.74
N ASP A 180 17.92 13.91 -53.94
CA ASP A 180 17.83 15.28 -54.43
C ASP A 180 19.11 15.72 -55.17
N GLN A 181 20.29 15.29 -54.73
CA GLN A 181 21.52 15.45 -55.50
C GLN A 181 21.45 14.74 -56.86
N ILE A 182 20.97 13.49 -56.88
CA ILE A 182 20.81 12.72 -58.13
C ILE A 182 19.84 13.43 -59.06
N LYS A 183 18.71 13.93 -58.55
CA LYS A 183 17.75 14.74 -59.35
C LYS A 183 18.42 16.01 -59.88
N GLY A 184 19.22 16.70 -59.07
CA GLY A 184 20.01 17.87 -59.48
C GLY A 184 21.00 17.58 -60.61
N ALA A 185 21.83 16.56 -60.44
CA ALA A 185 22.81 16.12 -61.45
C ALA A 185 22.15 15.63 -62.74
N LYS A 186 20.99 14.94 -62.65
CA LYS A 186 20.20 14.55 -63.82
C LYS A 186 19.68 15.76 -64.60
N ARG A 187 19.19 16.80 -63.91
CA ARG A 187 18.75 18.06 -64.55
C ARG A 187 19.90 18.76 -65.26
N GLN A 188 21.05 18.90 -64.60
CA GLN A 188 22.26 19.48 -65.20
C GLN A 188 22.72 18.72 -66.45
N ASN A 189 22.81 17.39 -66.36
CA ASN A 189 23.15 16.55 -67.51
C ASN A 189 22.17 16.72 -68.69
N LYS A 190 20.86 16.84 -68.41
CA LYS A 190 19.86 17.12 -69.44
C LYS A 190 20.12 18.46 -70.13
N ILE A 191 20.46 19.51 -69.38
CA ILE A 191 20.80 20.84 -69.92
C ILE A 191 22.07 20.78 -70.76
N LEU A 192 23.14 20.14 -70.24
CA LEU A 192 24.42 20.02 -70.95
C LEU A 192 24.27 19.23 -72.26
N ARG A 193 23.51 18.14 -72.26
CA ARG A 193 23.20 17.39 -73.49
C ARG A 193 22.44 18.25 -74.49
N ALA A 194 21.42 18.99 -74.05
CA ALA A 194 20.68 19.90 -74.93
C ALA A 194 21.56 21.03 -75.49
N ALA A 195 22.51 21.56 -74.70
CA ALA A 195 23.48 22.55 -75.15
C ALA A 195 24.49 21.96 -76.16
N ALA A 196 24.99 20.75 -75.90
CA ALA A 196 25.88 20.04 -76.80
C ALA A 196 25.21 19.73 -78.15
N GLU A 197 23.96 19.28 -78.13
CA GLU A 197 23.16 19.07 -79.35
C GLU A 197 22.92 20.39 -80.11
N ARG A 198 22.56 21.48 -79.40
CA ARG A 198 22.46 22.81 -80.03
C ARG A 198 23.76 23.26 -80.69
N ALA A 199 24.90 23.06 -80.02
CA ALA A 199 26.22 23.41 -80.56
C ALA A 199 26.57 22.56 -81.79
N ARG A 200 26.28 21.25 -81.77
CA ARG A 200 26.46 20.34 -82.92
C ARG A 200 25.60 20.76 -84.11
N SER A 201 24.31 20.97 -83.90
CA SER A 201 23.38 21.41 -84.95
C SER A 201 23.78 22.78 -85.53
N SER A 202 24.24 23.70 -84.68
CA SER A 202 24.75 25.01 -85.11
C SER A 202 26.03 24.87 -85.93
N ALA A 203 26.99 24.04 -85.51
CA ALA A 203 28.23 23.80 -86.25
C ALA A 203 27.97 23.13 -87.61
N TYR A 204 27.06 22.15 -87.65
CA TYR A 204 26.63 21.52 -88.91
C TYR A 204 25.96 22.52 -89.86
N SER A 205 25.04 23.34 -89.35
CA SER A 205 24.41 24.41 -90.14
C SER A 205 25.42 25.42 -90.67
N ALA A 206 26.44 25.78 -89.88
CA ALA A 206 27.50 26.67 -90.32
C ALA A 206 28.36 26.05 -91.42
N LEU A 207 28.73 24.77 -91.29
CA LEU A 207 29.50 24.04 -92.32
C LEU A 207 28.72 23.90 -93.65
N VAL A 208 27.42 23.60 -93.58
CA VAL A 208 26.55 23.54 -94.77
C VAL A 208 26.41 24.94 -95.40
N ALA A 209 26.25 25.99 -94.60
CA ALA A 209 26.19 27.36 -95.10
C ALA A 209 27.50 27.83 -95.76
N THR A 210 28.66 27.48 -95.17
CA THR A 210 29.96 27.78 -95.79
C THR A 210 30.19 27.00 -97.07
N ARG A 211 29.71 25.75 -97.14
CA ARG A 211 29.77 24.94 -98.36
C ARG A 211 28.90 25.54 -99.46
N ALA A 212 27.68 25.94 -99.14
CA ALA A 212 26.80 26.61 -100.11
C ALA A 212 27.44 27.90 -100.65
N ARG A 213 28.08 28.71 -99.79
CA ARG A 213 28.81 29.90 -100.24
C ARG A 213 30.05 29.59 -101.10
N ALA A 214 30.81 28.55 -100.77
CA ALA A 214 31.95 28.14 -101.58
C ALA A 214 31.52 27.61 -102.97
N GLU A 215 30.34 26.97 -103.06
CA GLU A 215 29.76 26.55 -104.35
C GLU A 215 29.18 27.73 -105.15
N GLU A 216 28.82 28.86 -104.52
CA GLU A 216 28.39 30.10 -105.19
C GLU A 216 29.57 30.96 -105.73
N ASP A 217 30.79 30.78 -105.22
CA ASP A 217 32.00 31.55 -105.60
C ASP A 217 32.85 30.87 -106.72
N GLU A 218 32.44 29.72 -107.27
CA GLU A 218 33.18 28.97 -108.32
C GLU A 218 32.84 29.37 -109.79
N ASP A 219 32.10 30.47 -110.03
CA ASP A 219 31.68 30.88 -111.39
C ASP A 219 32.19 32.26 -111.89
N VAL A 220 33.14 32.92 -111.20
CA VAL A 220 33.83 34.11 -111.76
C VAL A 220 35.32 34.13 -111.42
N ALA A 221 36.13 34.23 -112.47
CA ALA A 221 37.58 34.17 -112.48
C ALA A 221 38.33 35.27 -111.69
N SER A 222 39.54 34.87 -111.28
CA SER A 222 40.82 35.61 -111.22
C SER A 222 41.35 36.13 -109.87
N PRO A 223 42.69 36.10 -109.68
CA PRO A 223 43.37 36.18 -108.38
C PRO A 223 43.97 37.56 -108.09
N ASP A 224 44.26 37.87 -106.82
CA ASP A 224 45.44 38.68 -106.46
C ASP A 224 45.89 38.51 -104.99
N PRO A 225 47.19 38.63 -104.68
CA PRO A 225 47.79 38.32 -103.38
C PRO A 225 48.06 39.56 -102.51
N HIS A 226 48.47 39.30 -101.25
CA HIS A 226 48.95 40.20 -100.20
C HIS A 226 47.90 40.80 -99.24
N THR A 227 47.94 40.40 -97.96
CA THR A 227 48.42 41.28 -96.87
C THR A 227 48.59 40.53 -95.55
N LEU A 228 49.82 40.57 -95.03
CA LEU A 228 50.18 40.35 -93.63
C LEU A 228 49.53 41.43 -92.76
N VAL A 229 48.76 41.08 -91.72
CA VAL A 229 48.68 41.89 -90.49
C VAL A 229 48.52 40.98 -89.27
N SER A 230 49.55 41.04 -88.44
CA SER A 230 49.63 40.61 -87.05
C SER A 230 48.73 41.47 -86.17
N ALA A 231 47.95 40.89 -85.25
CA ALA A 231 47.51 41.59 -84.04
C ALA A 231 46.98 40.63 -82.96
N GLN A 232 47.82 40.42 -81.94
CA GLN A 232 47.40 40.18 -80.56
C GLN A 232 46.51 41.35 -80.07
N PRO A 233 45.71 41.16 -79.01
CA PRO A 233 46.09 41.90 -77.80
C PRO A 233 45.92 41.14 -76.48
N ARG A 234 46.88 41.42 -75.60
CA ARG A 234 46.79 41.42 -74.13
C ARG A 234 46.29 42.81 -73.65
N GLY A 235 45.74 42.85 -72.43
CA GLY A 235 45.56 44.05 -71.58
C GLY A 235 44.09 44.28 -71.21
N GLU A 236 43.56 43.99 -70.02
CA GLU A 236 43.90 44.42 -68.65
C GLU A 236 43.58 45.92 -68.37
N VAL A 237 42.44 46.22 -67.69
CA VAL A 237 42.12 47.30 -66.71
C VAL A 237 40.66 46.98 -66.24
N GLY A 238 40.20 46.89 -64.99
CA GLY A 238 40.57 47.51 -63.73
C GLY A 238 39.50 48.53 -63.29
N VAL A 239 38.34 48.11 -62.75
CA VAL A 239 37.42 49.01 -62.01
C VAL A 239 36.79 48.28 -60.81
N ARG A 240 37.16 48.73 -59.61
CA ARG A 240 36.49 48.49 -58.31
C ARG A 240 35.19 49.33 -58.20
N PRO A 241 34.25 48.95 -57.33
CA PRO A 241 34.05 49.70 -56.08
C PRO A 241 34.05 48.76 -54.86
N ARG A 242 34.82 49.05 -53.79
CA ARG A 242 34.39 49.74 -52.56
C ARG A 242 33.06 49.18 -52.00
N SER A 243 33.10 48.37 -50.93
CA SER A 243 33.21 48.77 -49.52
C SER A 243 31.85 48.94 -48.82
N GLY A 244 31.49 47.92 -48.06
CA GLY A 244 30.61 47.93 -46.89
C GLY A 244 30.61 46.51 -46.33
N GLY A 245 31.14 46.16 -45.16
CA GLY A 245 31.38 46.92 -43.94
C GLY A 245 30.29 46.59 -42.92
N GLY A 246 30.48 45.55 -42.09
CA GLY A 246 29.66 45.30 -40.89
C GLY A 246 29.56 43.82 -40.47
N PRO A 247 29.52 43.50 -39.16
CA PRO A 247 30.52 42.59 -38.60
C PRO A 247 29.99 41.42 -37.74
N ALA A 248 30.93 40.50 -37.47
CA ALA A 248 31.19 39.82 -36.20
C ALA A 248 30.25 38.73 -35.63
N VAL A 249 30.93 37.80 -34.92
CA VAL A 249 30.47 36.86 -33.88
C VAL A 249 29.85 35.56 -34.43
N GLY A 250 30.39 34.37 -34.18
CA GLY A 250 31.54 33.97 -33.38
C GLY A 250 31.72 32.43 -33.37
N THR A 251 32.92 32.03 -32.96
CA THR A 251 33.24 30.88 -32.10
C THR A 251 32.98 29.43 -32.54
N GLY A 252 34.07 28.64 -32.52
CA GLY A 252 34.07 27.22 -32.16
C GLY A 252 34.48 26.27 -33.29
N ALA A 253 35.76 26.12 -33.62
CA ALA A 253 36.71 25.22 -32.95
C ALA A 253 36.30 23.73 -32.91
N LYS A 254 37.03 22.92 -33.70
CA LYS A 254 37.66 21.61 -33.40
C LYS A 254 37.41 20.60 -34.53
N ARG A 255 38.42 20.38 -35.38
CA ARG A 255 39.54 19.44 -35.21
C ARG A 255 39.15 18.08 -35.79
N VAL A 256 39.50 17.92 -37.07
CA VAL A 256 39.68 16.63 -37.74
C VAL A 256 40.75 15.86 -36.97
N MET A 257 40.37 14.72 -36.41
CA MET A 257 41.32 13.70 -35.99
C MET A 257 40.90 12.38 -36.63
N GLU A 258 41.64 12.04 -37.68
CA GLU A 258 41.67 10.73 -38.30
C GLU A 258 42.52 9.84 -37.38
N VAL A 259 41.87 8.86 -36.72
CA VAL A 259 42.56 7.79 -36.00
C VAL A 259 41.96 6.46 -36.43
N ARG A 260 42.83 5.71 -37.09
CA ARG A 260 42.73 4.33 -37.51
C ARG A 260 42.93 3.42 -36.30
N SER A 261 41.99 2.54 -36.01
CA SER A 261 42.18 1.33 -35.18
C SER A 261 41.04 0.36 -35.48
N GLN A 262 41.31 -0.71 -36.22
CA GLN A 262 41.67 -2.03 -35.66
C GLN A 262 40.53 -2.65 -34.86
N THR A 263 39.93 -3.65 -35.49
CA THR A 263 39.14 -4.71 -34.89
C THR A 263 39.94 -5.45 -33.82
N PRO A 264 39.31 -5.84 -32.70
CA PRO A 264 39.66 -7.09 -32.07
C PRO A 264 38.44 -8.01 -31.97
N ASP A 265 38.63 -9.21 -32.51
CA ASP A 265 38.34 -10.50 -31.90
C ASP A 265 37.08 -10.64 -31.04
N ASN A 266 36.17 -11.37 -31.67
CA ASN A 266 35.08 -12.14 -31.11
C ASN A 266 35.62 -13.16 -30.08
N LEU A 267 35.61 -12.80 -28.80
CA LEU A 267 35.73 -13.76 -27.70
C LEU A 267 34.35 -14.28 -27.34
N THR A 268 34.06 -15.46 -27.88
CA THR A 268 33.12 -16.44 -27.33
C THR A 268 33.43 -16.68 -25.85
N LEU A 269 32.62 -16.10 -24.96
CA LEU A 269 32.56 -16.47 -23.55
C LEU A 269 31.39 -17.42 -23.36
N SER A 270 31.68 -18.70 -23.56
CA SER A 270 30.92 -19.82 -23.05
C SER A 270 30.98 -19.78 -21.52
N VAL A 271 29.94 -19.26 -20.87
CA VAL A 271 29.73 -19.52 -19.43
C VAL A 271 28.84 -20.75 -19.33
N ALA A 272 29.50 -21.82 -18.92
CA ALA A 272 28.91 -23.10 -18.62
C ALA A 272 27.85 -22.99 -17.51
N LEU A 273 26.73 -23.65 -17.78
CA LEU A 273 25.69 -24.03 -16.84
C LEU A 273 26.30 -24.73 -15.62
N PRO A 274 26.09 -24.26 -14.37
CA PRO A 274 26.21 -25.15 -13.23
C PRO A 274 24.91 -25.95 -13.13
N GLY A 275 25.01 -27.24 -13.45
CA GLY A 275 23.96 -28.21 -13.22
C GLY A 275 23.62 -28.29 -11.73
N ALA A 276 22.50 -27.69 -11.33
CA ALA A 276 21.86 -27.96 -10.07
C ALA A 276 20.94 -29.18 -10.24
N ARG A 277 21.52 -30.36 -9.98
CA ARG A 277 20.77 -31.59 -9.65
C ARG A 277 19.89 -31.31 -8.43
N THR A 278 18.60 -31.10 -8.64
CA THR A 278 17.63 -31.28 -7.57
C THR A 278 17.40 -32.78 -7.40
N LYS A 279 17.94 -33.30 -6.30
CA LYS A 279 17.56 -34.61 -5.76
C LYS A 279 16.11 -34.50 -5.29
N SER A 280 15.18 -35.08 -6.06
CA SER A 280 13.85 -35.40 -5.55
C SER A 280 13.98 -36.52 -4.51
N PRO A 281 13.43 -36.37 -3.29
CA PRO A 281 13.27 -37.51 -2.41
C PRO A 281 12.10 -38.36 -2.90
N ALA A 282 12.38 -39.66 -2.93
CA ALA A 282 11.42 -40.72 -3.16
C ALA A 282 10.37 -40.82 -2.04
N GLY A 283 9.18 -41.28 -2.42
CA GLY A 283 8.31 -42.09 -1.56
C GLY A 283 7.01 -41.42 -1.12
N LEU A 284 5.90 -41.74 -1.81
CA LEU A 284 4.92 -42.73 -1.32
C LEU A 284 3.66 -42.74 -2.22
N ALA A 285 3.27 -43.96 -2.59
CA ALA A 285 1.96 -44.50 -2.99
C ALA A 285 0.74 -43.54 -3.11
N GLY A 286 -0.18 -43.68 -4.08
CA GLY A 286 -0.44 -44.74 -5.04
C GLY A 286 -1.78 -44.49 -5.77
N HIS A 287 -2.21 -45.49 -6.55
CA HIS A 287 -3.44 -45.57 -7.37
C HIS A 287 -3.41 -44.69 -8.64
N GLY A 288 -3.38 -45.19 -9.87
CA GLY A 288 -3.76 -46.51 -10.39
C GLY A 288 -5.04 -46.39 -11.23
N THR A 289 -4.94 -45.81 -12.43
CA THR A 289 -5.91 -46.08 -13.50
C THR A 289 -5.24 -46.00 -14.86
N SER A 290 -5.16 -47.19 -15.45
CA SER A 290 -4.73 -47.54 -16.79
C SER A 290 -5.60 -46.89 -17.87
N THR A 291 -4.99 -46.30 -18.89
CA THR A 291 -5.57 -46.32 -20.24
C THR A 291 -4.44 -46.42 -21.26
N SER A 292 -4.21 -47.66 -21.70
CA SER A 292 -3.39 -48.02 -22.84
C SER A 292 -4.15 -47.75 -24.14
N PHE A 293 -3.62 -46.88 -25.01
CA PHE A 293 -3.93 -46.95 -26.43
C PHE A 293 -2.63 -46.97 -27.23
N GLY A 294 -2.48 -48.06 -27.99
CA GLY A 294 -1.29 -48.45 -28.69
C GLY A 294 -0.99 -47.59 -29.91
N ILE A 295 0.30 -47.42 -30.13
CA ILE A 295 0.92 -47.03 -31.39
C ILE A 295 1.11 -48.31 -32.21
N SER A 296 0.56 -48.39 -33.41
CA SER A 296 1.00 -49.27 -34.51
C SER A 296 0.24 -48.95 -35.79
N GLY A 297 0.96 -48.68 -36.88
CA GLY A 297 0.40 -48.73 -38.24
C GLY A 297 0.96 -47.68 -39.19
N GLY A 298 2.13 -47.95 -39.77
CA GLY A 298 2.66 -47.19 -40.90
C GLY A 298 1.89 -47.46 -42.18
N GLY A 299 1.83 -46.46 -43.05
CA GLY A 299 1.39 -46.56 -44.44
C GLY A 299 2.10 -45.50 -45.29
N PRO A 300 2.82 -45.89 -46.35
CA PRO A 300 3.40 -44.95 -47.30
C PRO A 300 2.44 -44.74 -48.48
N GLY A 301 2.18 -43.49 -48.85
CA GLY A 301 1.51 -43.16 -50.11
C GLY A 301 0.40 -42.13 -49.95
N GLY A 302 0.63 -40.93 -50.49
CA GLY A 302 -0.39 -39.88 -50.51
C GLY A 302 0.19 -38.51 -50.80
N LEU A 303 0.70 -38.31 -52.01
CA LEU A 303 0.90 -36.98 -52.57
C LEU A 303 -0.48 -36.36 -52.80
N GLY A 304 -0.82 -35.33 -52.03
CA GLY A 304 -2.06 -34.56 -52.20
C GLY A 304 -2.20 -33.51 -51.11
N GLY A 305 -2.06 -32.24 -51.48
CA GLY A 305 -1.86 -31.12 -50.58
C GLY A 305 -3.08 -30.72 -49.72
N GLY A 306 -2.78 -29.91 -48.70
CA GLY A 306 -3.77 -29.18 -47.90
C GLY A 306 -3.97 -29.75 -46.49
N GLY A 307 -3.07 -29.46 -45.55
CA GLY A 307 -3.26 -29.89 -44.17
C GLY A 307 -2.10 -29.54 -43.24
N ARG A 308 -1.70 -28.27 -43.18
CA ARG A 308 -0.52 -27.83 -42.40
C ARG A 308 -0.82 -27.06 -41.09
N ASN A 309 -2.07 -27.05 -40.61
CA ASN A 309 -2.46 -26.25 -39.43
C ASN A 309 -2.95 -27.07 -38.21
N VAL A 310 -2.96 -28.41 -38.26
CA VAL A 310 -3.61 -29.23 -37.21
C VAL A 310 -2.81 -29.28 -35.89
N LEU A 311 -1.47 -29.18 -35.94
CA LEU A 311 -0.64 -29.20 -34.73
C LEU A 311 -0.62 -27.86 -33.97
N GLY A 312 -0.91 -26.74 -34.66
CA GLY A 312 -1.05 -25.43 -34.01
C GLY A 312 -2.31 -25.35 -33.14
N SER A 313 -3.41 -25.95 -33.61
CA SER A 313 -4.72 -25.85 -32.95
C SER A 313 -4.76 -26.49 -31.55
N GLN A 314 -4.07 -27.61 -31.32
CA GLN A 314 -4.08 -28.25 -29.99
C GLN A 314 -3.23 -27.49 -28.96
N ALA A 315 -2.09 -26.94 -29.38
CA ALA A 315 -1.27 -26.11 -28.50
C ALA A 315 -1.97 -24.78 -28.19
N GLU A 316 -2.58 -24.16 -29.21
CA GLU A 316 -3.41 -22.96 -29.08
C GLU A 316 -4.57 -23.18 -28.11
N GLN A 317 -5.29 -24.30 -28.22
CA GLN A 317 -6.38 -24.66 -27.33
C GLN A 317 -5.94 -24.73 -25.86
N ARG A 318 -4.77 -25.33 -25.58
CA ARG A 318 -4.21 -25.39 -24.21
C ARG A 318 -3.86 -24.01 -23.66
N TYR A 319 -3.34 -23.11 -24.49
CA TYR A 319 -3.08 -21.74 -24.07
C TYR A 319 -4.38 -20.97 -23.81
N VAL A 320 -5.41 -21.16 -24.62
CA VAL A 320 -6.73 -20.54 -24.41
C VAL A 320 -7.34 -21.01 -23.08
N GLU A 321 -7.29 -22.30 -22.77
CA GLU A 321 -7.75 -22.86 -21.50
C GLU A 321 -6.92 -22.35 -20.30
N ALA A 322 -5.60 -22.27 -20.44
CA ALA A 322 -4.72 -21.70 -19.42
C ALA A 322 -5.03 -20.21 -19.16
N ILE A 323 -5.30 -19.43 -20.22
CA ILE A 323 -5.70 -18.03 -20.10
C ILE A 323 -7.06 -17.91 -19.40
N ALA A 324 -8.03 -18.79 -19.72
CA ALA A 324 -9.34 -18.78 -19.09
C ALA A 324 -9.26 -19.07 -17.58
N THR A 325 -8.50 -20.10 -17.18
CA THR A 325 -8.30 -20.45 -15.77
C THR A 325 -7.55 -19.36 -15.00
N LEU A 326 -6.52 -18.74 -15.60
CA LEU A 326 -5.81 -17.62 -15.00
C LEU A 326 -6.72 -16.40 -14.82
N LYS A 327 -7.58 -16.09 -15.80
CA LYS A 327 -8.56 -15.00 -15.69
C LYS A 327 -9.54 -15.25 -14.54
N GLU A 328 -10.02 -16.49 -14.39
CA GLU A 328 -10.91 -16.85 -13.29
C GLU A 328 -10.22 -16.71 -11.92
N ASN A 329 -8.97 -17.15 -11.81
CA ASN A 329 -8.16 -16.98 -10.60
C ASN A 329 -7.96 -15.49 -10.26
N ILE A 330 -7.66 -14.65 -11.25
CA ILE A 330 -7.53 -13.19 -11.05
C ILE A 330 -8.84 -12.60 -10.52
N ILE A 331 -9.99 -13.00 -11.06
CA ILE A 331 -11.30 -12.50 -10.59
C ILE A 331 -11.56 -12.94 -9.14
N ARG A 332 -11.25 -14.20 -8.79
CA ARG A 332 -11.38 -14.71 -7.41
C ARG A 332 -10.48 -13.98 -6.43
N GLU A 333 -9.22 -13.70 -6.80
CA GLU A 333 -8.30 -12.94 -5.95
C GLU A 333 -8.72 -11.47 -5.82
N GLN A 334 -9.15 -10.83 -6.91
CA GLN A 334 -9.69 -9.47 -6.86
C GLN A 334 -10.92 -9.36 -5.95
N HIS A 335 -11.80 -10.37 -5.97
CA HIS A 335 -12.93 -10.44 -5.04
C HIS A 335 -12.44 -10.58 -3.59
N THR A 336 -11.45 -11.43 -3.34
CA THR A 336 -10.90 -11.65 -1.99
C THR A 336 -10.27 -10.37 -1.45
N VAL A 337 -9.48 -9.67 -2.26
CA VAL A 337 -8.91 -8.35 -1.90
C VAL A 337 -10.01 -7.35 -1.60
N ARG A 338 -11.06 -7.28 -2.41
CA ARG A 338 -12.20 -6.37 -2.18
C ARG A 338 -12.91 -6.70 -0.85
N MET A 339 -13.12 -7.97 -0.53
CA MET A 339 -13.69 -8.37 0.76
C MET A 339 -12.78 -8.02 1.94
N LEU A 340 -11.48 -8.27 1.84
CA LEU A 340 -10.53 -7.94 2.90
C LEU A 340 -10.44 -6.42 3.12
N GLN A 341 -10.50 -5.62 2.04
CA GLN A 341 -10.57 -4.16 2.13
C GLN A 341 -11.86 -3.71 2.82
N ALA A 342 -13.01 -4.29 2.49
CA ALA A 342 -14.28 -3.99 3.16
C ALA A 342 -14.25 -4.39 4.64
N ALA A 343 -13.76 -5.59 4.98
CA ALA A 343 -13.61 -6.05 6.36
C ALA A 343 -12.62 -5.20 7.16
N ARG A 344 -11.57 -4.68 6.52
CA ARG A 344 -10.64 -3.73 7.14
C ARG A 344 -11.32 -2.39 7.41
N ALA A 345 -12.13 -1.88 6.48
CA ALA A 345 -12.89 -0.65 6.64
C ALA A 345 -13.92 -0.76 7.79
N THR A 346 -14.65 -1.86 7.90
CA THR A 346 -15.59 -2.11 9.02
C THR A 346 -14.85 -2.23 10.35
N SER A 347 -13.68 -2.88 10.36
CA SER A 347 -12.83 -2.95 11.56
C SER A 347 -12.35 -1.57 12.02
N TYR A 348 -12.13 -0.62 11.11
CA TYR A 348 -11.81 0.76 11.48
C TYR A 348 -13.04 1.53 12.00
N SER A 349 -14.24 1.28 11.47
CA SER A 349 -15.49 1.85 11.99
C SER A 349 -15.74 1.44 13.44
N ASN A 350 -15.71 0.13 13.72
CA ASN A 350 -15.92 -0.40 15.08
C ASN A 350 -14.88 0.12 16.08
N LYS A 351 -13.63 0.33 15.62
CA LYS A 351 -12.58 0.93 16.44
C LYS A 351 -12.85 2.42 16.72
N SER A 352 -13.37 3.16 15.73
CA SER A 352 -13.79 4.56 15.91
C SER A 352 -14.92 4.68 16.93
N GLU A 353 -15.88 3.75 16.92
CA GLU A 353 -16.98 3.75 17.90
C GLU A 353 -16.51 3.55 19.34
N LEU A 354 -15.53 2.64 19.57
CA LEU A 354 -14.92 2.44 20.89
C LEU A 354 -14.11 3.66 21.34
N GLU A 355 -13.47 4.35 20.41
CA GLU A 355 -12.72 5.59 20.64
C GLU A 355 -13.65 6.72 21.08
N GLU A 356 -14.74 6.93 20.33
CA GLU A 356 -15.80 7.88 20.68
C GLU A 356 -16.44 7.55 22.03
N PHE A 357 -16.68 6.27 22.31
CA PHE A 357 -17.19 5.82 23.59
C PHE A 357 -16.21 6.14 24.74
N PHE A 358 -14.91 5.87 24.57
CA PHE A 358 -13.89 6.19 25.56
C PHE A 358 -13.82 7.70 25.85
N LEU A 359 -13.82 8.53 24.80
CA LEU A 359 -13.83 10.00 24.95
C LEU A 359 -15.08 10.47 25.69
N LYS A 360 -16.25 9.91 25.35
CA LYS A 360 -17.50 10.21 26.03
C LYS A 360 -17.46 9.84 27.51
N CYS A 361 -16.89 8.70 27.87
CA CYS A 361 -16.70 8.31 29.28
C CYS A 361 -15.77 9.28 30.04
N ILE A 362 -14.69 9.75 29.41
CA ILE A 362 -13.80 10.76 30.03
C ILE A 362 -14.55 12.08 30.25
N ASP A 363 -15.29 12.55 29.26
CA ASP A 363 -16.06 13.80 29.35
C ASP A 363 -17.15 13.71 30.41
N GLU A 364 -17.83 12.57 30.49
CA GLU A 364 -18.85 12.31 31.52
C GLU A 364 -18.22 12.26 32.92
N ALA A 365 -17.07 11.60 33.07
CA ALA A 365 -16.33 11.58 34.33
C ALA A 365 -15.85 12.99 34.76
N ARG A 366 -15.37 13.81 33.81
CA ARG A 366 -15.00 15.21 34.06
C ARG A 366 -16.21 16.06 34.47
N LYS A 367 -17.35 15.91 33.78
CA LYS A 367 -18.61 16.59 34.12
C LYS A 367 -19.11 16.21 35.52
N GLU A 368 -19.07 14.92 35.86
CA GLU A 368 -19.46 14.43 37.18
C GLU A 368 -18.53 14.98 38.27
N LEU A 369 -17.23 15.03 38.00
CA LEU A 369 -16.24 15.60 38.92
C LEU A 369 -16.48 17.11 39.16
N MET A 370 -16.82 17.86 38.11
CA MET A 370 -17.21 19.26 38.22
C MET A 370 -18.52 19.44 39.01
N ARG A 371 -19.55 18.62 38.76
CA ARG A 371 -20.80 18.65 39.54
C ARG A 371 -20.55 18.38 41.03
N LYS A 372 -19.77 17.34 41.34
CA LYS A 372 -19.39 17.02 42.73
C LYS A 372 -18.64 18.16 43.40
N ARG A 373 -17.72 18.81 42.69
CA ARG A 373 -16.99 19.98 43.21
C ARG A 373 -17.92 21.11 43.66
N HIS A 374 -19.02 21.33 42.94
CA HIS A 374 -20.01 22.34 43.30
C HIS A 374 -20.92 21.91 44.46
N LEU A 375 -21.19 20.61 44.61
CA LEU A 375 -22.16 20.09 45.59
C LEU A 375 -21.53 19.80 46.96
N THR A 376 -20.29 19.33 47.00
CA THR A 376 -19.60 18.89 48.23
C THR A 376 -18.41 19.78 48.58
N LEU A 377 -18.63 21.10 48.62
CA LEU A 377 -17.58 22.08 48.90
C LEU A 377 -16.88 21.90 50.28
N ASN A 378 -17.51 21.16 51.20
CA ASN A 378 -17.01 20.96 52.58
C ASN A 378 -16.80 19.49 52.99
N ARG A 379 -16.86 18.53 52.06
CA ARG A 379 -16.60 17.12 52.40
C ARG A 379 -15.15 16.78 52.06
N GLU A 380 -14.44 16.15 52.99
CA GLU A 380 -13.08 15.68 52.73
C GLU A 380 -13.09 14.67 51.56
N LYS A 381 -12.34 14.98 50.50
CA LYS A 381 -12.17 14.11 49.34
C LYS A 381 -11.43 12.84 49.76
N SER A 382 -12.01 11.70 49.42
CA SER A 382 -11.31 10.42 49.54
C SER A 382 -10.02 10.46 48.72
N GLU A 383 -8.97 9.77 49.17
CA GLU A 383 -7.70 9.66 48.43
C GLU A 383 -7.92 9.19 46.98
N ARG A 384 -8.83 8.23 46.79
CA ARG A 384 -9.23 7.74 45.47
C ARG A 384 -9.80 8.85 44.58
N GLU A 385 -10.61 9.75 45.13
CA GLU A 385 -11.18 10.88 44.38
C GLU A 385 -10.09 11.89 44.00
N ARG A 386 -9.10 12.13 44.87
CA ARG A 386 -7.96 12.98 44.55
C ARG A 386 -7.10 12.41 43.43
N VAL A 387 -6.87 11.10 43.43
CA VAL A 387 -6.13 10.42 42.35
C VAL A 387 -6.88 10.50 41.03
N LEU A 388 -8.20 10.24 41.02
CA LEU A 388 -9.02 10.36 39.82
C LEU A 388 -9.05 11.80 39.28
N GLU A 389 -9.18 12.79 40.16
CA GLU A 389 -9.10 14.20 39.80
C GLU A 389 -7.74 14.55 39.18
N ALA A 390 -6.64 14.08 39.77
CA ALA A 390 -5.30 14.30 39.25
C ALA A 390 -5.10 13.62 37.87
N MET A 391 -5.58 12.39 37.69
CA MET A 391 -5.48 11.67 36.42
C MET A 391 -6.33 12.31 35.31
N LEU A 392 -7.56 12.74 35.62
CA LEU A 392 -8.45 13.35 34.63
C LEU A 392 -8.05 14.78 34.25
N ASN A 393 -7.32 15.48 35.12
CA ASN A 393 -6.78 16.82 34.87
C ASN A 393 -5.42 16.80 34.15
N ASN A 394 -4.69 15.68 34.16
CA ASN A 394 -3.41 15.56 33.48
C ASN A 394 -3.63 15.02 32.06
N GLU A 395 -3.53 15.91 31.06
CA GLU A 395 -3.72 15.55 29.65
C GLU A 395 -2.69 14.53 29.16
N ASP A 396 -1.43 14.60 29.61
CA ASP A 396 -0.39 13.66 29.19
C ASP A 396 -0.70 12.22 29.62
N VAL A 397 -1.29 12.06 30.80
CA VAL A 397 -1.74 10.74 31.30
C VAL A 397 -2.89 10.20 30.46
N LEU A 398 -3.84 11.06 30.08
CA LEU A 398 -4.96 10.69 29.20
C LEU A 398 -4.48 10.34 27.79
N VAL A 399 -3.54 11.10 27.24
CA VAL A 399 -2.88 10.81 25.96
C VAL A 399 -2.14 9.47 26.05
N CYS A 400 -1.38 9.21 27.12
CA CYS A 400 -0.71 7.94 27.32
C CYS A 400 -1.70 6.76 27.40
N LEU A 401 -2.81 6.92 28.13
CA LEU A 401 -3.87 5.91 28.22
C LEU A 401 -4.51 5.66 26.84
N TYR A 402 -4.79 6.74 26.12
CA TYR A 402 -5.34 6.69 24.77
C TYR A 402 -4.39 5.95 23.81
N GLU A 403 -3.09 6.27 23.82
CA GLU A 403 -2.10 5.58 22.99
C GLU A 403 -1.96 4.09 23.33
N LYS A 404 -2.07 3.73 24.62
CA LYS A 404 -2.01 2.33 25.07
C LYS A 404 -3.25 1.53 24.70
N LEU A 405 -4.43 2.15 24.73
CA LEU A 405 -5.70 1.53 24.36
C LEU A 405 -5.86 1.43 22.83
N PHE A 406 -5.27 2.36 22.07
CA PHE A 406 -5.40 2.42 20.61
C PHE A 406 -4.03 2.49 19.88
N PRO A 407 -3.18 1.45 19.96
CA PRO A 407 -1.78 1.49 19.46
C PRO A 407 -1.65 1.75 17.95
N HIS A 408 -2.67 1.37 17.17
CA HIS A 408 -2.63 1.43 15.72
C HIS A 408 -2.75 2.86 15.15
N ARG A 409 -3.23 3.85 15.93
CA ARG A 409 -3.28 5.25 15.47
C ARG A 409 -1.96 5.98 15.68
N THR A 410 -1.22 5.63 16.73
CA THR A 410 0.09 6.23 17.02
C THR A 410 1.14 5.89 15.97
N GLY A 411 0.95 4.78 15.24
CA GLY A 411 1.79 4.42 14.09
C GLY A 411 1.50 5.27 12.83
N ILE A 412 0.24 5.61 12.56
CA ILE A 412 -0.14 6.38 11.36
C ILE A 412 0.32 7.84 11.50
N ALA A 413 0.15 8.46 12.66
CA ALA A 413 0.61 9.83 12.90
C ALA A 413 2.14 9.95 12.84
N ARG A 414 2.88 8.95 13.33
CA ARG A 414 4.35 8.92 13.21
C ARG A 414 4.82 8.62 11.79
N SER A 415 4.13 7.74 11.06
CA SER A 415 4.47 7.40 9.67
C SER A 415 4.20 8.55 8.69
N LEU A 416 3.28 9.47 9.00
CA LEU A 416 2.96 10.61 8.14
C LEU A 416 3.59 11.94 8.63
N GLY A 417 4.06 12.02 9.88
CA GLY A 417 4.57 13.27 10.49
C GLY A 417 6.04 13.28 10.92
N GLY A 418 6.78 12.17 10.81
CA GLY A 418 8.13 12.01 11.39
C GLY A 418 9.33 12.33 10.48
N GLY A 419 9.20 13.26 9.52
CA GLY A 419 10.29 13.65 8.60
C GLY A 419 11.13 14.86 9.07
N GLY A 420 11.00 15.30 10.31
CA GLY A 420 11.63 16.53 10.81
C GLY A 420 12.67 16.30 11.90
N ASN A 421 13.94 16.48 11.54
CA ASN A 421 15.09 16.83 12.39
C ASN A 421 15.25 16.11 13.75
N GLY A 422 15.93 14.97 13.72
CA GLY A 422 16.80 14.55 14.82
C GLY A 422 18.24 14.62 14.35
N THR A 423 18.87 15.79 14.48
CA THR A 423 20.33 15.92 14.46
C THR A 423 20.87 15.11 15.63
N PHE A 424 21.32 13.90 15.32
CA PHE A 424 22.11 13.06 16.20
C PHE A 424 23.47 13.76 16.36
N GLU A 425 23.62 14.52 17.44
CA GLU A 425 24.92 15.00 17.89
C GLU A 425 25.69 13.77 18.38
N ASP A 426 26.59 13.27 17.53
CA ASP A 426 27.68 12.38 17.93
C ASP A 426 28.58 13.15 18.91
N GLU A 427 28.32 13.00 20.20
CA GLU A 427 29.31 13.28 21.25
C GLU A 427 30.39 12.18 21.20
N ASP A 428 31.45 12.47 20.45
CA ASP A 428 32.75 11.79 20.55
C ASP A 428 33.25 11.86 22.01
N GLN A 429 33.06 10.77 22.75
CA GLN A 429 33.78 10.53 23.99
C GLN A 429 35.19 10.02 23.67
N ASP A 430 36.09 10.99 23.59
CA ASP A 430 37.54 10.84 23.64
C ASP A 430 37.96 10.23 24.99
N LEU A 431 38.01 8.90 25.07
CA LEU A 431 38.64 8.20 26.18
C LEU A 431 40.15 8.15 25.94
N GLY A 432 40.82 9.14 26.52
CA GLY A 432 42.27 9.28 26.59
C GLY A 432 42.98 8.01 27.07
N ARG A 433 43.97 7.61 26.27
CA ARG A 433 45.09 6.77 26.68
C ARG A 433 46.02 7.59 27.59
N GLY A 434 46.18 7.17 28.84
CA GLY A 434 47.29 7.56 29.70
C GLY A 434 48.34 6.45 29.75
N PHE A 435 49.54 6.78 29.27
CA PHE A 435 50.83 6.24 29.72
C PHE A 435 51.61 7.41 30.34
#